data_AF-A0A949S880-F1
#
_entry.id   AF-A0A949S880-F1
#
_cell.length_a   1.000
_cell.length_b   1.000
_cell.length_c   1.000
_cell.angle_alpha   90.00
_cell.angle_beta   90.00
_cell.angle_gamma   90.00
#
_symmetry.space_group_name_H-M   'P 1'
#
loop_
_entity.id
_entity.type
_entity.pdbx_description
1 polymer ?
#
loop_
_entity_poly.entity_id
_entity_poly.type
_entity_poly.pdbx_seq_one_letter_code
_entity_poly.pdbx_strand_id
1 'polypeptide(L)'
;MKKIILFLLLTIISGNISYAQLTPASVEGINPKKNITFLNPVSNKTVTVTVGLCYGKIYNPYSGPDVCFYSYDITAAPDSCMPNFNYIDDSTTVALPKVCYIVHTYYPAATGPGQLGNLSNETAAIQAAIWHYTNNLNVNTITSTAVRNRANAIINYVNSNASFCAPTVTFEIVPDSDPDYFLIRTTDDNGAGVAVSNISLTITDGTLSQNTVNTTAPGGYSVPVQVIGGSGNGTITAHSDNIVIPKATLFRHIYGVCPKVILACPNPGEKKIYSDWGALPVELISFTSSISGKNVTLNWSTSSELNNSHFEVERLSNNASNWVNIGVVNGNGTSNNVNHYSFSDNNLSTGKYNYRLKQTDFNGNFEYFILSNEVEIGTPVQYDLNQNYPNPFNPTTKINFSIPEDGVVSLKVYDNSGKEVAVILNEFKSAGYYSAEFRPVNLSSGIYYYKMEAGNFVKVLKMILVK
;
A
#
# COMPACT_ATOMS: atom_id res chain seq x y z
N MET A 1 2.56 -23.19 -42.50
CA MET A 1 3.70 -22.25 -42.34
C MET A 1 3.71 -21.78 -40.89
N LYS A 2 4.36 -22.52 -39.99
CA LYS A 2 5.68 -22.19 -39.39
C LYS A 2 5.75 -20.76 -38.83
N LYS A 3 5.70 -20.64 -37.49
CA LYS A 3 6.54 -19.76 -36.64
C LYS A 3 6.24 -20.09 -35.16
N ILE A 4 6.98 -21.06 -34.61
CA ILE A 4 8.14 -20.90 -33.72
C ILE A 4 7.70 -20.70 -32.27
N ILE A 5 7.73 -21.83 -31.56
CA ILE A 5 7.75 -21.99 -30.12
C ILE A 5 9.05 -21.38 -29.59
N LEU A 6 8.97 -20.41 -28.67
CA LEU A 6 10.09 -19.98 -27.86
C LEU A 6 9.92 -20.56 -26.45
N PHE A 7 10.43 -21.77 -26.26
CA PHE A 7 10.77 -22.33 -24.97
C PHE A 7 12.00 -21.56 -24.46
N LEU A 8 11.86 -20.78 -23.39
CA LEU A 8 13.02 -20.38 -22.60
C LEU A 8 13.17 -21.36 -21.44
N LEU A 9 14.01 -22.37 -21.66
CA LEU A 9 14.68 -23.10 -20.59
C LEU A 9 15.73 -22.14 -20.00
N LEU A 10 15.58 -21.73 -18.75
CA LEU A 10 16.70 -21.25 -17.95
C LEU A 10 16.64 -21.92 -16.57
N THR A 11 17.05 -23.18 -16.52
CA THR A 11 17.64 -23.76 -15.32
C THR A 11 18.99 -23.09 -15.08
N ILE A 12 19.02 -22.12 -14.17
CA ILE A 12 20.22 -21.80 -13.40
C ILE A 12 19.88 -22.13 -11.95
N ILE A 13 20.57 -23.16 -11.45
CA ILE A 13 20.72 -23.40 -10.02
C ILE A 13 21.54 -22.22 -9.48
N SER A 14 20.87 -21.32 -8.77
CA SER A 14 21.47 -20.59 -7.68
C SER A 14 20.39 -20.52 -6.61
N GLY A 15 20.63 -21.14 -5.46
CA GLY A 15 19.73 -21.02 -4.32
C GLY A 15 19.41 -19.55 -4.11
N ASN A 16 18.12 -19.22 -4.04
CA ASN A 16 17.68 -17.95 -3.53
C ASN A 16 18.11 -17.90 -2.07
N ILE A 17 19.34 -17.44 -1.84
CA ILE A 17 19.69 -16.77 -0.60
C ILE A 17 18.67 -15.64 -0.55
N SER A 18 17.71 -15.75 0.37
CA SER A 18 16.86 -14.63 0.74
C SER A 18 17.81 -13.44 0.90
N TYR A 19 17.72 -12.46 0.00
CA TYR A 19 18.36 -11.18 0.24
C TYR A 19 17.66 -10.62 1.46
N ALA A 20 18.17 -10.93 2.66
CA ALA A 20 18.01 -10.08 3.81
C ALA A 20 18.36 -8.69 3.27
N GLN A 21 17.37 -7.81 3.16
CA GLN A 21 17.57 -6.45 2.67
C GLN A 21 18.75 -5.89 3.46
N LEU A 22 19.89 -5.70 2.81
CA LEU A 22 21.12 -5.30 3.47
C LEU A 22 20.83 -3.95 4.12
N THR A 23 20.77 -3.92 5.45
CA THR A 23 20.54 -2.68 6.18
C THR A 23 21.83 -1.88 6.11
N PRO A 24 21.90 -0.76 5.37
CA PRO A 24 23.11 0.04 5.26
C PRO A 24 23.27 0.89 6.54
N ALA A 25 24.50 1.13 6.98
CA ALA A 25 24.80 2.06 8.05
C ALA A 25 25.97 2.98 7.68
N SER A 26 25.95 4.23 8.12
CA SER A 26 27.08 5.16 8.03
C SER A 26 27.58 5.54 9.41
N VAL A 27 28.90 5.70 9.58
CA VAL A 27 29.47 6.27 10.81
C VAL A 27 29.83 7.74 10.57
N GLU A 28 29.24 8.63 11.37
CA GLU A 28 29.32 10.08 11.20
C GLU A 28 30.34 10.72 12.15
N GLY A 29 30.60 10.12 13.30
CA GLY A 29 31.59 10.62 14.24
C GLY A 29 31.84 9.70 15.43
N ILE A 30 32.70 10.18 16.34
CA ILE A 30 33.15 9.44 17.52
C ILE A 30 33.07 10.36 18.75
N ASN A 31 32.19 10.02 19.69
CA ASN A 31 32.03 10.74 20.95
C ASN A 31 31.32 9.88 22.00
N PRO A 32 31.84 9.73 23.23
CA PRO A 32 33.13 10.22 23.73
C PRO A 32 34.32 9.47 23.11
N LYS A 33 35.50 10.11 23.11
CA LYS A 33 36.74 9.57 22.55
C LYS A 33 37.93 9.69 23.51
N LYS A 34 38.89 8.77 23.38
CA LYS A 34 40.13 8.69 24.15
C LYS A 34 41.24 7.99 23.37
N ASN A 35 42.47 8.50 23.45
CA ASN A 35 43.64 7.78 22.95
C ASN A 35 44.08 6.74 23.98
N ILE A 36 44.29 5.49 23.54
CA ILE A 36 44.87 4.43 24.36
C ILE A 36 46.11 3.85 23.70
N THR A 37 47.15 3.67 24.51
CA THR A 37 48.44 3.09 24.08
C THR A 37 48.56 1.69 24.65
N PHE A 38 48.90 0.72 23.81
CA PHE A 38 48.98 -0.71 24.15
C PHE A 38 49.93 -1.46 23.21
N LEU A 39 50.27 -2.70 23.56
CA LEU A 39 51.05 -3.58 22.70
C LEU A 39 50.13 -4.27 21.69
N ASN A 40 50.29 -3.97 20.40
CA ASN A 40 49.47 -4.58 19.35
C ASN A 40 49.73 -6.10 19.27
N PRO A 41 48.69 -6.94 19.33
CA PRO A 41 48.85 -8.40 19.40
C PRO A 41 49.39 -9.02 18.10
N VAL A 42 49.31 -8.31 16.97
CA VAL A 42 49.79 -8.79 15.66
C VAL A 42 51.20 -8.26 15.36
N SER A 43 51.40 -6.95 15.46
CA SER A 43 52.70 -6.34 15.11
C SER A 43 53.72 -6.39 16.24
N ASN A 44 53.28 -6.71 17.47
CA ASN A 44 54.08 -6.68 18.70
C ASN A 44 54.78 -5.33 18.95
N LYS A 45 54.23 -4.24 18.38
CA LYS A 45 54.69 -2.87 18.59
C LYS A 45 53.74 -2.13 19.52
N THR A 46 54.29 -1.21 20.29
CA THR A 46 53.45 -0.27 21.04
C THR A 46 52.80 0.70 20.07
N VAL A 47 51.47 0.73 20.07
CA VAL A 47 50.66 1.61 19.20
C VAL A 47 49.74 2.46 20.05
N THR A 48 49.36 3.63 19.55
CA THR A 48 48.35 4.49 20.16
C THR A 48 47.19 4.65 19.20
N VAL A 49 45.98 4.30 19.65
CA VAL A 49 44.76 4.34 18.83
C VAL A 49 43.72 5.19 19.53
N THR A 50 43.00 6.01 18.76
CA THR A 50 41.82 6.74 19.26
C THR A 50 40.65 5.77 19.33
N VAL A 51 40.10 5.55 20.51
CA VAL A 51 38.88 4.77 20.73
C VAL A 51 37.74 5.66 21.18
N GLY A 52 36.52 5.26 20.89
CA GLY A 52 35.34 5.95 21.36
C GLY A 52 34.06 5.25 20.96
N LEU A 53 32.93 5.83 21.35
CA LEU A 53 31.63 5.39 20.89
C LEU A 53 31.38 6.07 19.54
N CYS A 54 31.22 5.27 18.51
CA CYS A 54 30.86 5.78 17.20
C CYS A 54 29.37 6.13 17.20
N TYR A 55 29.00 7.20 16.53
CA TYR A 55 27.60 7.49 16.22
C TYR A 55 27.45 7.66 14.71
N GLY A 56 26.28 7.31 14.20
CA GLY A 56 25.93 7.54 12.81
C GLY A 56 24.55 6.98 12.49
N LYS A 57 24.22 6.87 11.21
CA LYS A 57 22.87 6.54 10.79
C LYS A 57 22.78 5.10 10.34
N ILE A 58 21.81 4.37 10.86
CA ILE A 58 21.30 3.19 10.15
C ILE A 58 20.35 3.75 9.10
N TYR A 59 20.64 3.52 7.82
CA TYR A 59 19.74 3.89 6.72
C TYR A 59 18.49 3.01 6.78
N ASN A 60 17.56 3.40 7.65
CA ASN A 60 16.15 3.14 7.43
C ASN A 60 15.74 4.01 6.22
N PRO A 61 14.98 3.50 5.23
CA PRO A 61 14.36 4.33 4.19
C PRO A 61 13.52 5.52 4.71
N TYR A 62 13.28 5.62 6.02
CA TYR A 62 12.54 6.72 6.66
C TYR A 62 13.32 7.27 7.86
N SER A 63 14.29 8.15 7.59
CA SER A 63 14.99 9.04 8.55
C SER A 63 15.27 8.44 9.93
N GLY A 64 16.26 7.55 10.01
CA GLY A 64 16.70 6.97 11.29
C GLY A 64 17.40 7.99 12.21
N PRO A 65 17.17 7.96 13.54
CA PRO A 65 17.94 8.74 14.51
C PRO A 65 19.41 8.29 14.56
N ASP A 66 20.27 9.10 15.19
CA ASP A 66 21.66 8.73 15.45
C ASP A 66 21.72 7.45 16.30
N VAL A 67 22.45 6.47 15.79
CA VAL A 67 22.64 5.17 16.41
C VAL A 67 24.07 5.03 16.87
N CYS A 68 24.24 4.46 18.05
CA CYS A 68 25.55 4.28 18.64
C CYS A 68 26.11 2.90 18.30
N PHE A 69 27.36 2.88 17.89
CA PHE A 69 28.11 1.68 17.51
C PHE A 69 29.41 1.57 18.31
N TYR A 70 29.81 0.35 18.57
CA TYR A 70 31.13 -0.02 19.06
C TYR A 70 31.99 -0.63 17.96
N SER A 71 33.26 -0.80 18.28
CA SER A 71 34.26 -1.62 17.61
C SER A 71 35.06 -0.96 16.49
N TYR A 72 36.38 -1.07 16.68
CA TYR A 72 37.42 -1.05 15.67
C TYR A 72 38.10 -2.41 15.68
N ASP A 73 38.35 -3.06 14.55
CA ASP A 73 39.34 -4.11 14.47
C ASP A 73 40.73 -3.45 14.57
N ILE A 74 41.41 -3.63 15.70
CA ILE A 74 42.77 -3.08 15.92
C ILE A 74 43.86 -3.75 15.09
N THR A 75 43.53 -4.85 14.41
CA THR A 75 44.45 -5.61 13.55
C THR A 75 44.36 -5.20 12.09
N ALA A 76 43.27 -4.53 11.69
CA ALA A 76 42.97 -4.15 10.31
C ALA A 76 42.87 -2.63 10.09
N ALA A 77 43.42 -1.81 10.98
CA ALA A 77 43.29 -0.34 10.89
C ALA A 77 44.33 0.28 9.94
N PRO A 78 43.98 0.72 8.71
CA PRO A 78 44.66 1.87 8.14
C PRO A 78 44.25 3.11 8.93
N ASP A 79 45.17 4.07 9.09
CA ASP A 79 44.96 5.33 9.82
C ASP A 79 43.81 6.22 9.25
N SER A 80 43.09 5.75 8.22
CA SER A 80 42.08 6.48 7.43
C SER A 80 40.64 5.95 7.53
N CYS A 81 40.35 4.94 8.37
CA CYS A 81 38.97 4.48 8.58
C CYS A 81 38.24 5.39 9.59
N MET A 82 37.20 6.09 9.11
CA MET A 82 36.30 7.04 9.82
C MET A 82 36.78 8.49 9.95
N PRO A 83 35.84 9.48 9.95
CA PRO A 83 34.37 9.39 9.74
C PRO A 83 33.96 9.28 8.25
N ASN A 84 32.66 9.01 7.99
CA ASN A 84 31.99 8.97 6.68
C ASN A 84 32.17 7.69 5.83
N PHE A 85 32.20 6.53 6.47
CA PHE A 85 32.25 5.24 5.77
C PHE A 85 30.95 4.45 5.92
N ASN A 86 30.66 3.63 4.90
CA ASN A 86 29.46 2.82 4.81
C ASN A 86 29.72 1.36 5.22
N TYR A 87 28.77 0.82 5.96
CA TYR A 87 28.76 -0.52 6.51
C TYR A 87 27.49 -1.24 6.09
N ILE A 88 27.55 -2.56 6.03
CA ILE A 88 26.42 -3.44 5.76
C ILE A 88 26.30 -4.44 6.90
N ASP A 89 25.06 -4.81 7.22
CA ASP A 89 24.76 -5.86 8.19
C ASP A 89 25.51 -7.16 7.80
N ASP A 90 26.26 -7.69 8.77
CA ASP A 90 27.05 -8.92 8.69
C ASP A 90 26.48 -9.98 9.64
N SER A 91 25.17 -9.93 9.93
CA SER A 91 24.40 -10.87 10.76
C SER A 91 24.55 -12.34 10.36
N THR A 92 25.05 -12.64 9.16
CA THR A 92 25.54 -13.98 8.78
C THR A 92 26.71 -14.49 9.63
N THR A 93 27.36 -13.60 10.39
CA THR A 93 28.42 -13.91 11.35
C THR A 93 27.92 -13.58 12.76
N VAL A 94 27.77 -14.62 13.58
CA VAL A 94 27.25 -14.48 14.95
C VAL A 94 28.27 -13.73 15.81
N ALA A 95 27.86 -12.63 16.43
CA ALA A 95 28.69 -11.93 17.40
C ALA A 95 29.01 -12.88 18.58
N LEU A 96 30.26 -12.85 19.06
CA LEU A 96 30.67 -13.71 20.18
C LEU A 96 29.76 -13.45 21.39
N PRO A 97 29.22 -14.49 22.07
CA PRO A 97 28.30 -14.31 23.20
C PRO A 97 28.82 -13.37 24.28
N LYS A 98 30.14 -13.39 24.52
CA LYS A 98 30.82 -12.49 25.47
C LYS A 98 30.81 -11.03 25.01
N VAL A 99 30.94 -10.77 23.72
CA VAL A 99 30.85 -9.43 23.13
C VAL A 99 29.41 -8.92 23.21
N CYS A 100 28.43 -9.77 22.90
CA CYS A 100 27.02 -9.43 23.10
C CYS A 100 26.73 -9.02 24.56
N TYR A 101 27.21 -9.83 25.49
CA TYR A 101 27.03 -9.59 26.92
C TYR A 101 27.66 -8.27 27.37
N ILE A 102 28.84 -7.91 26.85
CA ILE A 102 29.49 -6.61 27.11
C ILE A 102 28.61 -5.47 26.61
N VAL A 103 28.20 -5.50 25.34
CA VAL A 103 27.42 -4.43 24.71
C VAL A 103 26.06 -4.25 25.38
N HIS A 104 25.44 -5.35 25.82
CA HIS A 104 24.19 -5.32 26.55
C HIS A 104 24.34 -4.69 27.95
N THR A 105 25.39 -5.08 28.68
CA THR A 105 25.55 -4.77 30.12
C THR A 105 26.24 -3.42 30.37
N TYR A 106 27.17 -3.01 29.51
CA TYR A 106 28.09 -1.90 29.77
C TYR A 106 27.99 -0.77 28.74
N TYR A 107 26.84 -0.55 28.12
CA TYR A 107 26.65 0.60 27.24
C TYR A 107 26.98 1.94 27.94
N PRO A 108 27.81 2.86 27.41
CA PRO A 108 28.32 4.02 28.15
C PRO A 108 27.23 4.98 28.61
N ALA A 109 26.07 5.03 27.94
CA ALA A 109 24.95 5.86 28.40
C ALA A 109 24.10 5.18 29.50
N ALA A 110 24.37 3.93 29.87
CA ALA A 110 23.71 3.25 30.97
C ALA A 110 24.51 3.46 32.27
N THR A 111 23.82 3.82 33.35
CA THR A 111 24.42 3.85 34.70
C THR A 111 24.59 2.42 35.20
N GLY A 112 25.84 1.95 35.28
CA GLY A 112 26.16 0.57 35.66
C GLY A 112 27.06 0.46 36.90
N PRO A 113 27.03 -0.67 37.63
CA PRO A 113 27.94 -0.90 38.75
C PRO A 113 29.42 -0.75 38.35
N GLY A 114 30.14 0.10 39.09
CA GLY A 114 31.57 0.34 38.89
C GLY A 114 31.94 1.14 37.64
N GLN A 115 30.97 1.80 36.99
CA GLN A 115 31.22 2.74 35.88
C GLN A 115 32.21 3.83 36.31
N LEU A 116 33.20 4.13 35.46
CA LEU A 116 34.10 5.26 35.72
C LEU A 116 33.36 6.58 35.56
N GLY A 117 33.62 7.54 36.46
CA GLY A 117 33.04 8.90 36.38
C GLY A 117 33.50 9.72 35.17
N ASN A 118 34.55 9.27 34.46
CA ASN A 118 34.97 9.85 33.18
C ASN A 118 34.51 8.95 32.03
N LEU A 119 33.54 9.45 31.25
CA LEU A 119 32.90 8.68 30.19
C LEU A 119 33.88 8.25 29.07
N SER A 120 34.87 9.08 28.73
CA SER A 120 35.92 8.72 27.76
C SER A 120 36.78 7.55 28.25
N ASN A 121 37.05 7.47 29.55
CA ASN A 121 37.77 6.34 30.15
C ASN A 121 36.91 5.07 30.18
N GLU A 122 35.62 5.20 30.51
CA GLU A 122 34.69 4.08 30.54
C GLU A 122 34.53 3.46 29.14
N THR A 123 34.23 4.29 28.14
CA THR A 123 34.09 3.85 26.74
C THR A 123 35.38 3.19 26.23
N ALA A 124 36.55 3.73 26.57
CA ALA A 124 37.82 3.10 26.22
C ALA A 124 38.02 1.74 26.89
N ALA A 125 37.58 1.57 28.14
CA ALA A 125 37.69 0.30 28.86
C ALA A 125 36.73 -0.76 28.31
N ILE A 126 35.51 -0.37 27.94
CA ILE A 126 34.54 -1.24 27.27
C ILE A 126 35.09 -1.68 25.91
N GLN A 127 35.62 -0.75 25.12
CA GLN A 127 36.21 -1.05 23.82
C GLN A 127 37.42 -2.00 23.94
N ALA A 128 38.28 -1.79 24.95
CA ALA A 128 39.39 -2.70 25.22
C ALA A 128 38.92 -4.10 25.64
N ALA A 129 37.84 -4.21 26.41
CA ALA A 129 37.23 -5.50 26.76
C ALA A 129 36.63 -6.20 25.54
N ILE A 130 36.02 -5.48 24.60
CA ILE A 130 35.58 -6.03 23.31
C ILE A 130 36.79 -6.58 22.53
N TRP A 131 37.87 -5.80 22.40
CA TRP A 131 39.10 -6.21 21.71
C TRP A 131 39.81 -7.41 22.32
N HIS A 132 39.68 -7.61 23.62
CA HIS A 132 40.17 -8.82 24.26
C HIS A 132 39.54 -10.07 23.64
N TYR A 133 38.23 -10.04 23.38
CA TYR A 133 37.49 -11.17 22.82
C TYR A 133 37.52 -11.22 21.28
N THR A 134 37.60 -10.08 20.59
CA THR A 134 37.57 -10.03 19.12
C THR A 134 38.94 -10.06 18.47
N ASN A 135 39.97 -9.53 19.15
CA ASN A 135 41.29 -9.26 18.56
C ASN A 135 42.46 -9.75 19.42
N ASN A 136 42.20 -10.56 20.45
CA ASN A 136 43.21 -11.09 21.38
C ASN A 136 44.05 -10.01 22.07
N LEU A 137 43.48 -8.82 22.33
CA LEU A 137 44.20 -7.78 23.06
C LEU A 137 44.52 -8.25 24.49
N ASN A 138 45.80 -8.21 24.85
CA ASN A 138 46.21 -8.28 26.24
C ASN A 138 46.02 -6.91 26.90
N VAL A 139 44.89 -6.73 27.60
CA VAL A 139 44.52 -5.46 28.25
C VAL A 139 45.53 -5.00 29.29
N ASN A 140 46.38 -5.89 29.82
CA ASN A 140 47.42 -5.51 30.78
C ASN A 140 48.54 -4.66 30.17
N THR A 141 48.65 -4.65 28.84
CA THR A 141 49.62 -3.82 28.11
C THR A 141 49.16 -2.37 27.94
N ILE A 142 47.90 -2.05 28.29
CA ILE A 142 47.37 -0.69 28.21
C ILE A 142 48.07 0.19 29.25
N THR A 143 48.62 1.33 28.81
CA THR A 143 49.38 2.26 29.67
C THR A 143 48.49 2.96 30.70
N SER A 144 47.26 3.32 30.31
CA SER A 144 46.30 3.99 31.21
C SER A 144 45.78 3.03 32.28
N THR A 145 46.26 3.20 33.52
CA THR A 145 45.87 2.37 34.68
C THR A 145 44.35 2.31 34.90
N ALA A 146 43.65 3.44 34.77
CA ALA A 146 42.19 3.49 34.92
C ALA A 146 41.45 2.61 33.88
N VAL A 147 41.86 2.71 32.61
CA VAL A 147 41.26 1.92 31.51
C VAL A 147 41.60 0.44 31.67
N ARG A 148 42.86 0.12 31.96
CA ARG A 148 43.33 -1.26 32.19
C ARG A 148 42.55 -1.95 33.30
N ASN A 149 42.45 -1.31 34.47
CA ASN A 149 41.76 -1.90 35.62
C ASN A 149 40.27 -2.10 35.34
N ARG A 150 39.61 -1.13 34.70
CA ARG A 150 38.19 -1.24 34.34
C ARG A 150 37.95 -2.33 33.28
N ALA A 151 38.79 -2.42 32.26
CA ALA A 151 38.68 -3.47 31.23
C ALA A 151 38.83 -4.87 31.83
N ASN A 152 39.81 -5.06 32.73
CA ASN A 152 39.96 -6.31 33.48
C ASN A 152 38.73 -6.67 34.32
N ALA A 153 38.12 -5.69 35.00
CA ALA A 153 36.91 -5.91 35.77
C ALA A 153 35.73 -6.37 34.90
N ILE A 154 35.53 -5.74 33.73
CA ILE A 154 34.52 -6.13 32.75
C ILE A 154 34.78 -7.57 32.25
N ILE A 155 36.02 -7.89 31.87
CA ILE A 155 36.39 -9.22 31.37
C ILE A 155 36.11 -10.31 32.40
N ASN A 156 36.50 -10.10 33.66
CA ASN A 156 36.27 -11.07 34.74
C ASN A 156 34.77 -11.31 34.99
N TYR A 157 33.97 -10.25 34.98
CA TYR A 157 32.52 -10.35 35.12
C TYR A 157 31.90 -11.13 33.95
N VAL A 158 32.27 -10.78 32.72
CA VAL A 158 31.77 -11.44 31.50
C VAL A 158 32.13 -12.92 31.48
N ASN A 159 33.37 -13.28 31.83
CA ASN A 159 33.79 -14.68 31.89
C ASN A 159 32.98 -15.52 32.90
N SER A 160 32.43 -14.88 33.93
CA SER A 160 31.66 -15.56 34.98
C SER A 160 30.16 -15.63 34.68
N ASN A 161 29.65 -14.82 33.75
CA ASN A 161 28.19 -14.62 33.57
C ASN A 161 27.68 -14.78 32.14
N ALA A 162 28.53 -14.63 31.12
CA ALA A 162 28.09 -14.67 29.72
C ALA A 162 27.83 -16.11 29.26
N SER A 163 26.54 -16.49 29.16
CA SER A 163 26.11 -17.82 28.72
C SER A 163 25.37 -17.83 27.38
N PHE A 164 24.80 -16.71 26.91
CA PHE A 164 24.08 -16.65 25.64
C PHE A 164 23.92 -15.20 25.10
N CYS A 165 23.84 -15.04 23.77
CA CYS A 165 23.44 -13.80 23.10
C CYS A 165 21.95 -13.92 22.74
N ALA A 166 21.10 -12.97 23.14
CA ALA A 166 19.69 -13.02 22.77
C ALA A 166 19.56 -12.97 21.23
N PRO A 167 18.77 -13.85 20.62
CA PRO A 167 18.64 -13.88 19.17
C PRO A 167 17.89 -12.64 18.68
N THR A 168 18.22 -12.20 17.47
CA THR A 168 17.52 -11.11 16.82
C THR A 168 16.08 -11.50 16.56
N VAL A 169 15.15 -10.68 17.03
CA VAL A 169 13.76 -10.79 16.60
C VAL A 169 13.64 -10.02 15.29
N THR A 170 13.59 -10.74 14.18
CA THR A 170 13.19 -10.17 12.90
C THR A 170 11.68 -10.05 12.84
N PHE A 171 11.20 -9.18 11.95
CA PHE A 171 9.78 -9.12 11.67
C PHE A 171 9.49 -8.98 10.18
N GLU A 172 8.38 -9.59 9.81
CA GLU A 172 7.91 -9.71 8.44
C GLU A 172 6.43 -9.35 8.44
N ILE A 173 6.02 -8.66 7.37
CA ILE A 173 4.62 -8.52 7.03
C ILE A 173 4.37 -9.58 5.96
N VAL A 174 3.51 -10.54 6.26
CA VAL A 174 3.27 -11.75 5.48
C VAL A 174 1.90 -11.63 4.83
N PRO A 175 1.81 -11.50 3.50
CA PRO A 175 0.53 -11.56 2.79
C PRO A 175 -0.20 -12.87 3.09
N ASP A 176 -1.52 -12.82 3.27
CA ASP A 176 -2.34 -14.02 3.35
C ASP A 176 -2.62 -14.58 1.94
N SER A 177 -3.21 -15.77 1.89
CA SER A 177 -3.83 -16.32 0.68
C SER A 177 -5.02 -15.48 0.18
N ASP A 178 -5.73 -14.82 1.09
CA ASP A 178 -6.73 -13.80 0.74
C ASP A 178 -6.02 -12.43 0.61
N PRO A 179 -6.06 -11.77 -0.55
CA PRO A 179 -5.35 -10.50 -0.79
C PRO A 179 -5.84 -9.35 0.08
N ASP A 180 -6.98 -9.48 0.76
CA ASP A 180 -7.46 -8.48 1.71
C ASP A 180 -6.82 -8.65 3.10
N TYR A 181 -6.08 -9.73 3.34
CA TYR A 181 -5.54 -10.07 4.65
C TYR A 181 -4.02 -10.18 4.64
N PHE A 182 -3.45 -9.94 5.82
CA PHE A 182 -2.04 -10.19 6.11
C PHE A 182 -1.83 -10.55 7.55
N LEU A 183 -0.63 -11.05 7.85
CA LEU A 183 -0.18 -11.33 9.20
C LEU A 183 1.14 -10.60 9.46
N ILE A 184 1.43 -10.35 10.72
CA ILE A 184 2.79 -10.05 11.17
C ILE A 184 3.42 -11.34 11.64
N ARG A 185 4.65 -11.60 11.20
CA ARG A 185 5.46 -12.71 11.70
C ARG A 185 6.70 -12.17 12.37
N THR A 186 7.02 -12.67 13.56
CA THR A 186 8.24 -12.36 14.30
C THR A 186 9.01 -13.63 14.59
N THR A 187 10.27 -13.67 14.21
CA THR A 187 11.13 -14.87 14.36
C THR A 187 12.48 -14.53 14.96
N ASP A 188 13.09 -15.50 15.62
CA ASP A 188 14.47 -15.43 16.07
C ASP A 188 15.46 -15.67 14.91
N ASP A 189 16.77 -15.56 15.16
CA ASP A 189 17.83 -15.81 14.14
C ASP A 189 17.79 -17.22 13.53
N ASN A 190 17.13 -18.19 14.19
CA ASN A 190 16.97 -19.56 13.71
C ASN A 190 15.64 -19.77 12.97
N GLY A 191 14.83 -18.72 12.81
CA GLY A 191 13.51 -18.77 12.20
C GLY A 191 12.40 -19.28 13.13
N ALA A 192 12.68 -19.47 14.43
CA ALA A 192 11.68 -19.89 15.41
C ALA A 192 10.79 -18.70 15.80
N GLY A 193 9.48 -18.93 15.94
CA GLY A 193 8.53 -17.85 16.21
C GLY A 193 8.66 -17.26 17.61
N VAL A 194 8.76 -15.94 17.70
CA VAL A 194 8.87 -15.18 18.96
C VAL A 194 7.56 -14.46 19.24
N ALA A 195 7.15 -14.38 20.50
CA ALA A 195 5.98 -13.60 20.90
C ALA A 195 6.37 -12.12 21.12
N VAL A 196 5.63 -11.20 20.52
CA VAL A 196 5.84 -9.76 20.62
C VAL A 196 4.48 -9.07 20.81
N SER A 197 4.40 -8.17 21.78
CA SER A 197 3.20 -7.37 22.06
C SER A 197 3.25 -5.97 21.47
N ASN A 198 2.07 -5.37 21.25
CA ASN A 198 1.86 -3.97 20.88
C ASN A 198 2.56 -3.56 19.58
N ILE A 199 2.47 -4.39 18.55
CA ILE A 199 2.94 -4.02 17.21
C ILE A 199 1.89 -3.09 16.59
N SER A 200 2.23 -1.81 16.45
CA SER A 200 1.39 -0.81 15.81
C SER A 200 1.43 -0.94 14.28
N LEU A 201 0.30 -0.73 13.63
CA LEU A 201 0.12 -0.84 12.19
C LEU A 201 -0.46 0.45 11.62
N THR A 202 0.03 0.87 10.46
CA THR A 202 -0.56 1.97 9.67
C THR A 202 -0.58 1.62 8.19
N ILE A 203 -1.48 2.24 7.45
CA ILE A 203 -1.62 2.08 6.00
C ILE A 203 -1.78 3.44 5.32
N THR A 204 -1.29 3.57 4.10
CA THR A 204 -1.36 4.82 3.33
C THR A 204 -2.70 5.04 2.62
N ASP A 205 -3.44 3.97 2.33
CA ASP A 205 -4.73 4.00 1.65
C ASP A 205 -5.62 2.86 2.18
N GLY A 206 -6.93 3.09 2.31
CA GLY A 206 -7.85 2.19 2.99
C GLY A 206 -7.82 2.28 4.53
N THR A 207 -8.43 1.31 5.21
CA THR A 207 -8.50 1.21 6.68
C THR A 207 -8.17 -0.21 7.14
N LEU A 208 -7.49 -0.36 8.28
CA LEU A 208 -7.21 -1.68 8.87
C LEU A 208 -8.30 -2.09 9.84
N SER A 209 -8.69 -3.37 9.81
CA SER A 209 -9.54 -3.98 10.84
C SER A 209 -9.00 -3.83 12.27
N GLN A 210 -7.68 -3.70 12.42
CA GLN A 210 -6.99 -3.42 13.66
C GLN A 210 -5.66 -2.70 13.39
N ASN A 211 -5.37 -1.66 14.18
CA ASN A 211 -4.13 -0.89 14.08
C ASN A 211 -3.06 -1.35 15.07
N THR A 212 -3.30 -2.43 15.81
CA THR A 212 -2.35 -3.00 16.77
C THR A 212 -2.53 -4.49 16.86
N VAL A 213 -1.44 -5.25 16.79
CA VAL A 213 -1.44 -6.72 16.89
C VAL A 213 -0.36 -7.24 17.84
N ASN A 214 -0.53 -8.49 18.25
CA ASN A 214 0.46 -9.25 18.99
C ASN A 214 0.80 -10.52 18.21
N THR A 215 2.04 -10.99 18.30
CA THR A 215 2.45 -12.30 17.79
C THR A 215 2.59 -13.32 18.92
N THR A 216 2.40 -14.60 18.62
CA THR A 216 2.48 -15.68 19.61
C THR A 216 3.45 -16.78 19.21
N ALA A 217 4.30 -17.21 20.15
CA ALA A 217 5.12 -18.42 20.00
C ALA A 217 4.24 -19.69 20.03
N PRO A 218 4.63 -20.80 19.37
CA PRO A 218 5.92 -21.03 18.68
C PRO A 218 5.96 -20.58 17.21
N GLY A 219 4.82 -20.15 16.65
CA GLY A 219 4.71 -19.77 15.23
C GLY A 219 5.19 -18.35 14.93
N GLY A 220 5.10 -17.45 15.92
CA GLY A 220 5.47 -16.04 15.80
C GLY A 220 4.49 -15.23 14.95
N TYR A 221 3.29 -15.75 14.68
CA TYR A 221 2.28 -15.06 13.87
C TYR A 221 1.32 -14.24 14.72
N SER A 222 0.84 -13.14 14.17
CA SER A 222 -0.31 -12.42 14.67
C SER A 222 -1.62 -13.09 14.24
N VAL A 223 -2.73 -12.59 14.76
CA VAL A 223 -4.02 -12.76 14.08
C VAL A 223 -4.00 -12.06 12.71
N PRO A 224 -4.77 -12.54 11.72
CA PRO A 224 -4.92 -11.84 10.45
C PRO A 224 -5.44 -10.42 10.63
N VAL A 225 -4.91 -9.51 9.84
CA VAL A 225 -5.33 -8.10 9.74
C VAL A 225 -5.90 -7.91 8.35
N GLN A 226 -7.16 -7.50 8.29
CA GLN A 226 -7.84 -7.17 7.05
C GLN A 226 -7.61 -5.70 6.67
N VAL A 227 -7.45 -5.43 5.37
CA VAL A 227 -7.51 -4.12 4.72
C VAL A 227 -8.92 -3.92 4.14
N ILE A 228 -9.52 -2.77 4.42
CA ILE A 228 -10.91 -2.44 4.09
C ILE A 228 -10.95 -1.11 3.32
N GLY A 229 -11.48 -1.15 2.10
CA GLY A 229 -11.56 0.00 1.19
C GLY A 229 -10.20 0.44 0.65
N GLY A 230 -10.20 1.54 -0.12
CA GLY A 230 -8.99 2.07 -0.78
C GLY A 230 -8.94 1.74 -2.27
N SER A 231 -7.82 2.05 -2.90
CA SER A 231 -7.59 1.92 -4.35
C SER A 231 -6.93 0.59 -4.78
N GLY A 232 -6.77 -0.36 -3.86
CA GLY A 232 -6.22 -1.70 -4.15
C GLY A 232 -4.69 -1.84 -4.00
N ASN A 233 -3.99 -0.77 -3.58
CA ASN A 233 -2.57 -0.83 -3.26
C ASN A 233 -2.17 0.21 -2.22
N GLY A 234 -1.06 -0.04 -1.51
CA GLY A 234 -0.58 0.88 -0.49
C GLY A 234 0.65 0.37 0.26
N THR A 235 1.20 1.24 1.10
CA THR A 235 2.28 0.89 2.02
C THR A 235 1.69 0.56 3.38
N ILE A 236 1.90 -0.66 3.87
CA ILE A 236 1.69 -0.97 5.29
C ILE A 236 3.00 -0.81 6.02
N THR A 237 2.89 -0.10 7.14
CA THR A 237 3.95 0.06 8.11
C THR A 237 3.56 -0.74 9.34
N ALA A 238 4.46 -1.62 9.78
CA ALA A 238 4.38 -2.21 11.09
C ALA A 238 5.56 -1.68 11.93
N HIS A 239 5.26 -1.22 13.14
CA HIS A 239 6.20 -0.59 14.06
C HIS A 239 6.02 -1.19 15.45
N SER A 240 7.11 -1.54 16.11
CA SER A 240 7.08 -1.99 17.50
C SER A 240 8.29 -1.45 18.27
N ASP A 241 8.02 -0.81 19.40
CA ASP A 241 9.05 -0.43 20.37
C ASP A 241 9.54 -1.65 21.19
N ASN A 242 8.83 -2.78 21.12
CA ASN A 242 9.18 -4.03 21.78
C ASN A 242 9.99 -4.98 20.88
N ILE A 243 10.06 -4.70 19.59
CA ILE A 243 11.01 -5.32 18.66
C ILE A 243 12.14 -4.31 18.54
N VAL A 244 13.31 -4.67 19.05
CA VAL A 244 14.42 -3.74 19.07
C VAL A 244 15.59 -4.44 18.38
N ILE A 245 16.19 -3.83 17.35
CA ILE A 245 17.38 -4.39 16.68
C ILE A 245 18.36 -4.76 17.79
N PRO A 246 18.83 -6.01 17.92
CA PRO A 246 19.55 -6.41 19.10
C PRO A 246 20.79 -5.55 19.30
N LYS A 247 21.00 -5.17 20.55
CA LYS A 247 22.34 -4.83 21.00
C LYS A 247 23.25 -5.99 20.59
N ALA A 248 24.33 -5.66 19.88
CA ALA A 248 25.33 -6.56 19.35
C ALA A 248 25.22 -7.06 17.90
N THR A 249 24.38 -6.45 17.04
CA THR A 249 24.44 -6.69 15.58
C THR A 249 25.80 -6.27 15.01
N LEU A 250 26.45 -7.17 14.27
CA LEU A 250 27.75 -6.96 13.65
C LEU A 250 27.58 -6.40 12.24
N PHE A 251 28.30 -5.34 11.90
CA PHE A 251 28.32 -4.71 10.60
C PHE A 251 29.74 -4.75 10.03
N ARG A 252 29.87 -5.09 8.75
CA ARG A 252 31.16 -5.08 8.03
C ARG A 252 31.23 -3.90 7.07
N HIS A 253 32.43 -3.39 6.86
CA HIS A 253 32.64 -2.35 5.86
C HIS A 253 32.40 -2.88 4.45
N ILE A 254 31.77 -2.08 3.58
CA ILE A 254 31.36 -2.52 2.23
C ILE A 254 32.51 -3.03 1.34
N TYR A 255 33.72 -2.52 1.55
CA TYR A 255 34.91 -2.93 0.79
C TYR A 255 35.88 -3.80 1.60
N GLY A 256 35.52 -4.22 2.81
CA GLY A 256 36.37 -5.05 3.68
C GLY A 256 37.66 -4.40 4.19
N VAL A 257 37.92 -3.13 3.84
CA VAL A 257 39.13 -2.39 4.23
C VAL A 257 39.10 -1.79 5.63
N CYS A 258 37.93 -1.74 6.28
CA CYS A 258 37.78 -1.16 7.60
C CYS A 258 37.24 -2.19 8.62
N PRO A 259 37.56 -1.99 9.92
CA PRO A 259 36.96 -2.68 11.05
C PRO A 259 35.49 -3.08 10.96
N LYS A 260 35.13 -4.22 11.51
CA LYS A 260 33.72 -4.50 11.82
C LYS A 260 33.24 -3.67 13.01
N VAL A 261 32.03 -3.12 12.92
CA VAL A 261 31.36 -2.35 13.99
C VAL A 261 30.19 -3.14 14.55
N ILE A 262 29.81 -2.89 15.80
CA ILE A 262 28.78 -3.62 16.51
C ILE A 262 27.76 -2.63 17.09
N LEU A 263 26.47 -2.87 16.87
CA LEU A 263 25.41 -2.00 17.34
C LEU A 263 25.28 -1.98 18.86
N ALA A 264 25.26 -0.79 19.46
CA ALA A 264 25.28 -0.61 20.91
C ALA A 264 23.92 -0.26 21.53
N CYS A 265 23.10 0.47 20.77
CA CYS A 265 21.72 0.77 21.12
C CYS A 265 20.78 0.02 20.19
N PRO A 266 19.73 -0.58 20.74
CA PRO A 266 18.75 -1.20 19.90
C PRO A 266 17.83 -0.10 19.35
N ASN A 267 17.49 -0.16 18.07
CA ASN A 267 16.51 0.75 17.46
C ASN A 267 15.13 0.08 17.40
N PRO A 268 14.03 0.81 17.60
CA PRO A 268 12.69 0.30 17.32
C PRO A 268 12.63 -0.34 15.93
N GLY A 269 12.00 -1.51 15.86
CA GLY A 269 11.81 -2.25 14.62
C GLY A 269 10.67 -1.64 13.82
N GLU A 270 10.99 -1.12 12.63
CA GLU A 270 10.03 -0.65 11.64
C GLU A 270 10.24 -1.38 10.30
N LYS A 271 9.15 -1.83 9.67
CA LYS A 271 9.09 -2.44 8.34
C LYS A 271 8.01 -1.68 7.65
N LYS A 272 8.31 -1.38 6.40
CA LYS A 272 7.33 -1.00 5.42
C LYS A 272 7.38 -2.01 4.31
N ILE A 273 6.22 -2.52 3.94
CA ILE A 273 6.08 -3.22 2.67
C ILE A 273 5.13 -2.39 1.81
N TYR A 274 5.56 -2.13 0.58
CA TYR A 274 4.62 -1.82 -0.46
C TYR A 274 3.97 -3.14 -0.85
N SER A 275 2.65 -3.17 -0.80
CA SER A 275 1.90 -4.36 -1.19
C SER A 275 0.61 -3.93 -1.87
N ASP A 276 0.12 -4.83 -2.71
CA ASP A 276 -1.16 -4.70 -3.36
C ASP A 276 -2.13 -5.48 -2.46
N TRP A 277 -3.09 -4.77 -1.86
CA TRP A 277 -4.08 -5.30 -0.90
C TRP A 277 -5.41 -4.71 -1.31
N GLY A 278 -6.45 -5.53 -1.29
CA GLY A 278 -7.67 -5.24 -2.02
C GLY A 278 -7.75 -6.13 -3.26
N ALA A 279 -8.95 -6.65 -3.51
CA ALA A 279 -9.26 -7.63 -4.54
C ALA A 279 -8.39 -7.51 -5.81
N LEU A 280 -7.55 -8.52 -6.03
CA LEU A 280 -7.06 -8.88 -7.36
C LEU A 280 -7.90 -10.04 -7.89
N PRO A 281 -8.26 -9.99 -9.16
CA PRO A 281 -9.28 -9.07 -9.64
C PRO A 281 -10.42 -9.93 -10.15
N VAL A 282 -11.59 -9.34 -10.32
CA VAL A 282 -12.43 -9.92 -11.35
C VAL A 282 -11.62 -9.90 -12.64
N GLU A 283 -11.20 -11.07 -13.14
CA GLU A 283 -10.48 -11.12 -14.39
C GLU A 283 -11.48 -10.93 -15.53
N LEU A 284 -11.50 -9.72 -16.08
CA LEU A 284 -12.44 -9.40 -17.13
C LEU A 284 -12.01 -10.01 -18.46
N ILE A 285 -12.84 -10.90 -19.02
CA ILE A 285 -12.66 -11.45 -20.36
C ILE A 285 -13.06 -10.41 -21.41
N SER A 286 -14.16 -9.69 -21.17
CA SER A 286 -14.70 -8.74 -22.14
C SER A 286 -15.52 -7.66 -21.46
N PHE A 287 -15.50 -6.45 -22.04
CA PHE A 287 -16.50 -5.41 -21.80
C PHE A 287 -16.88 -4.80 -23.14
N THR A 288 -18.13 -4.96 -23.54
CA THR A 288 -18.63 -4.57 -24.87
C THR A 288 -19.97 -3.88 -24.77
N SER A 289 -20.33 -3.15 -25.83
CA SER A 289 -21.62 -2.51 -25.97
C SER A 289 -22.27 -2.89 -27.30
N SER A 290 -23.60 -2.91 -27.34
CA SER A 290 -24.39 -3.00 -28.56
C SER A 290 -25.50 -1.97 -28.53
N ILE A 291 -25.82 -1.40 -29.69
CA ILE A 291 -26.76 -0.29 -29.83
C ILE A 291 -27.98 -0.77 -30.61
N SER A 292 -29.17 -0.48 -30.09
CA SER A 292 -30.44 -0.69 -30.79
C SER A 292 -31.31 0.56 -30.69
N GLY A 293 -31.32 1.36 -31.75
CA GLY A 293 -31.99 2.66 -31.78
C GLY A 293 -31.39 3.62 -30.74
N LYS A 294 -32.14 3.87 -29.66
CA LYS A 294 -31.76 4.77 -28.55
C LYS A 294 -31.41 4.02 -27.26
N ASN A 295 -31.20 2.72 -27.35
CA ASN A 295 -30.88 1.85 -26.21
C ASN A 295 -29.48 1.26 -26.40
N VAL A 296 -28.75 1.15 -25.31
CA VAL A 296 -27.41 0.54 -25.25
C VAL A 296 -27.48 -0.64 -24.32
N THR A 297 -27.04 -1.79 -24.79
CA THR A 297 -26.84 -2.97 -23.94
C THR A 297 -25.35 -3.16 -23.74
N LEU A 298 -24.92 -3.08 -22.48
CA LEU A 298 -23.58 -3.38 -22.04
C LEU A 298 -23.51 -4.86 -21.68
N ASN A 299 -22.48 -5.56 -22.14
CA ASN A 299 -22.23 -6.96 -21.81
C ASN A 299 -20.78 -7.13 -21.38
N TRP A 300 -20.59 -7.85 -20.28
CA TRP A 300 -19.26 -8.21 -19.81
C TRP A 300 -19.24 -9.64 -19.28
N SER A 301 -18.04 -10.20 -19.23
CA SER A 301 -17.81 -11.54 -18.72
C SER A 301 -16.51 -11.61 -17.96
N THR A 302 -16.49 -12.48 -16.96
CA THR A 302 -15.37 -12.66 -16.02
C THR A 302 -14.82 -14.07 -16.18
N SER A 303 -13.50 -14.30 -16.12
CA SER A 303 -12.90 -15.65 -16.07
C SER A 303 -12.87 -16.19 -14.65
N SER A 304 -12.69 -15.31 -13.67
CA SER A 304 -12.70 -15.60 -12.25
C SER A 304 -13.22 -14.39 -11.46
N GLU A 305 -13.76 -14.66 -10.28
CA GLU A 305 -14.21 -13.67 -9.31
C GLU A 305 -13.78 -14.12 -7.92
N LEU A 306 -13.32 -13.18 -7.11
CA LEU A 306 -13.01 -13.40 -5.70
C LEU A 306 -13.76 -12.36 -4.88
N ASN A 307 -14.60 -12.82 -3.96
CA ASN A 307 -15.39 -11.97 -3.06
C ASN A 307 -16.20 -10.86 -3.77
N ASN A 308 -16.53 -11.04 -5.05
CA ASN A 308 -17.19 -10.01 -5.86
C ASN A 308 -18.63 -9.77 -5.39
N SER A 309 -18.91 -8.59 -4.83
CA SER A 309 -20.24 -8.24 -4.37
C SER A 309 -21.13 -7.79 -5.52
N HIS A 310 -20.70 -6.79 -6.29
CA HIS A 310 -21.49 -6.21 -7.37
C HIS A 310 -20.65 -5.33 -8.31
N PHE A 311 -21.25 -5.00 -9.45
CA PHE A 311 -20.78 -4.01 -10.40
C PHE A 311 -21.74 -2.82 -10.39
N GLU A 312 -21.23 -1.62 -10.11
CA GLU A 312 -21.94 -0.39 -10.44
C GLU A 312 -21.64 -0.04 -11.90
N VAL A 313 -22.69 0.23 -12.68
CA VAL A 313 -22.58 0.66 -14.07
C VAL A 313 -22.63 2.17 -14.09
N GLU A 314 -21.57 2.81 -14.56
CA GLU A 314 -21.45 4.25 -14.60
C GLU A 314 -21.37 4.76 -16.04
N ARG A 315 -22.03 5.90 -16.27
CA ARG A 315 -22.07 6.57 -17.57
C ARG A 315 -21.58 8.00 -17.47
N LEU A 316 -20.80 8.41 -18.45
CA LEU A 316 -20.46 9.79 -18.72
C LEU A 316 -21.18 10.24 -20.01
N SER A 317 -22.14 11.15 -19.87
CA SER A 317 -22.88 11.72 -21.01
C SER A 317 -22.07 12.77 -21.76
N ASN A 318 -22.45 13.04 -23.00
CA ASN A 318 -21.84 14.07 -23.84
C ASN A 318 -21.74 15.42 -23.10
N ASN A 319 -20.54 16.01 -23.06
CA ASN A 319 -20.23 17.27 -22.37
C ASN A 319 -20.45 17.29 -20.85
N ALA A 320 -20.65 16.14 -20.20
CA ALA A 320 -20.66 16.05 -18.74
C ALA A 320 -19.22 15.95 -18.19
N SER A 321 -18.99 16.48 -17.00
CA SER A 321 -17.71 16.36 -16.28
C SER A 321 -17.67 15.21 -15.27
N ASN A 322 -18.83 14.63 -14.93
CA ASN A 322 -18.96 13.66 -13.85
C ASN A 322 -19.62 12.37 -14.34
N TRP A 323 -19.07 11.24 -13.88
CA TRP A 323 -19.69 9.93 -14.01
C TRP A 323 -20.95 9.85 -13.16
N VAL A 324 -21.98 9.20 -13.69
CA VAL A 324 -23.25 8.96 -12.99
C VAL A 324 -23.47 7.45 -12.92
N ASN A 325 -23.69 6.92 -11.71
CA ASN A 325 -24.16 5.56 -11.53
C ASN A 325 -25.60 5.45 -12.08
N ILE A 326 -25.78 4.58 -13.08
CA ILE A 326 -27.05 4.33 -13.76
C ILE A 326 -27.67 2.98 -13.40
N GLY A 327 -26.98 2.15 -12.63
CA GLY A 327 -27.48 0.87 -12.16
C GLY A 327 -26.44 0.01 -11.47
N VAL A 328 -26.91 -1.06 -10.83
CA VAL A 328 -26.08 -2.03 -10.11
C VAL A 328 -26.46 -3.44 -10.55
N VAL A 329 -25.45 -4.28 -10.78
CA VAL A 329 -25.61 -5.70 -11.11
C VAL A 329 -24.85 -6.53 -10.07
N ASN A 330 -25.55 -7.41 -9.36
CA ASN A 330 -24.93 -8.26 -8.34
C ASN A 330 -23.89 -9.20 -8.98
N GLY A 331 -22.75 -9.35 -8.30
CA GLY A 331 -21.73 -10.33 -8.63
C GLY A 331 -22.09 -11.72 -8.12
N ASN A 332 -21.24 -12.71 -8.43
CA ASN A 332 -21.43 -14.10 -7.98
C ASN A 332 -20.58 -14.45 -6.75
N GLY A 333 -19.97 -13.47 -6.08
CA GLY A 333 -19.06 -13.69 -4.96
C GLY A 333 -17.74 -14.30 -5.42
N THR A 334 -17.41 -15.49 -4.91
CA THR A 334 -16.21 -16.21 -5.32
C THR A 334 -16.57 -17.29 -6.34
N SER A 335 -16.03 -17.17 -7.54
CA SER A 335 -16.30 -18.06 -8.68
C SER A 335 -15.02 -18.30 -9.48
N ASN A 336 -14.74 -19.57 -9.77
CA ASN A 336 -13.71 -19.97 -10.74
C ASN A 336 -14.30 -20.34 -12.11
N ASN A 337 -15.61 -20.10 -12.31
CA ASN A 337 -16.30 -20.30 -13.57
C ASN A 337 -16.49 -18.97 -14.29
N VAL A 338 -16.62 -19.04 -15.62
CA VAL A 338 -16.97 -17.89 -16.44
C VAL A 338 -18.39 -17.43 -16.10
N ASN A 339 -18.54 -16.17 -15.70
CA ASN A 339 -19.84 -15.54 -15.51
C ASN A 339 -20.12 -14.51 -16.60
N HIS A 340 -21.40 -14.36 -16.95
CA HIS A 340 -21.86 -13.41 -17.96
C HIS A 340 -22.87 -12.45 -17.35
N TYR A 341 -22.68 -11.17 -17.65
CA TYR A 341 -23.49 -10.09 -17.10
C TYR A 341 -23.96 -9.16 -18.22
N SER A 342 -25.08 -8.50 -17.99
CA SER A 342 -25.66 -7.55 -18.93
C SER A 342 -26.37 -6.41 -18.20
N PHE A 343 -26.33 -5.22 -18.78
CA PHE A 343 -27.07 -4.05 -18.32
C PHE A 343 -27.60 -3.25 -19.51
N SER A 344 -28.86 -2.79 -19.44
CA SER A 344 -29.49 -2.00 -20.49
C SER A 344 -29.73 -0.56 -20.05
N ASP A 345 -29.08 0.37 -20.74
CA ASP A 345 -29.34 1.80 -20.65
C ASP A 345 -30.28 2.23 -21.78
N ASN A 346 -31.46 2.74 -21.41
CA ASN A 346 -32.58 2.91 -22.32
C ASN A 346 -33.00 4.37 -22.47
N ASN A 347 -33.56 4.70 -23.63
CA ASN A 347 -34.11 6.02 -23.94
C ASN A 347 -33.09 7.16 -23.92
N LEU A 348 -31.90 6.93 -24.47
CA LEU A 348 -30.85 7.93 -24.57
C LEU A 348 -31.19 9.02 -25.58
N SER A 349 -30.74 10.23 -25.29
CA SER A 349 -30.70 11.31 -26.29
C SER A 349 -29.57 11.08 -27.29
N THR A 350 -29.70 11.68 -28.47
CA THR A 350 -28.62 11.70 -29.47
C THR A 350 -27.36 12.32 -28.88
N GLY A 351 -26.21 11.69 -29.13
CA GLY A 351 -24.92 12.12 -28.60
C GLY A 351 -23.98 10.97 -28.28
N LYS A 352 -22.83 11.34 -27.71
CA LYS A 352 -21.75 10.43 -27.34
C LYS A 352 -21.79 10.08 -25.86
N TYR A 353 -21.45 8.84 -25.54
CA TYR A 353 -21.48 8.30 -24.18
C TYR A 353 -20.26 7.44 -23.93
N ASN A 354 -19.69 7.55 -22.73
CA ASN A 354 -18.67 6.64 -22.24
C ASN A 354 -19.24 5.84 -21.07
N TYR A 355 -18.79 4.59 -20.92
CA TYR A 355 -19.23 3.69 -19.87
C TYR A 355 -18.05 3.11 -19.13
N ARG A 356 -18.23 2.87 -17.84
CA ARG A 356 -17.31 2.08 -17.03
C ARG A 356 -18.08 1.22 -16.03
N LEU A 357 -17.46 0.13 -15.61
CA LEU A 357 -17.90 -0.66 -14.46
C LEU A 357 -17.05 -0.25 -13.27
N LYS A 358 -17.68 -0.08 -12.12
CA LYS A 358 -17.00 -0.06 -10.82
C LYS A 358 -17.33 -1.37 -10.12
N GLN A 359 -16.42 -2.32 -10.18
CA GLN A 359 -16.54 -3.60 -9.47
C GLN A 359 -16.24 -3.37 -8.00
N THR A 360 -17.07 -3.88 -7.09
CA THR A 360 -16.88 -3.77 -5.64
C THR A 360 -16.98 -5.14 -4.99
N ASP A 361 -16.07 -5.45 -4.07
CA ASP A 361 -16.10 -6.70 -3.28
C ASP A 361 -17.01 -6.60 -2.04
N PHE A 362 -17.13 -7.68 -1.25
CA PHE A 362 -17.92 -7.66 -0.01
C PHE A 362 -17.32 -6.82 1.12
N ASN A 363 -16.06 -6.42 0.99
CA ASN A 363 -15.32 -5.63 1.96
C ASN A 363 -15.30 -4.12 1.60
N GLY A 364 -15.81 -3.75 0.42
CA GLY A 364 -15.91 -2.38 -0.07
C GLY A 364 -14.70 -1.91 -0.88
N ASN A 365 -13.72 -2.76 -1.19
CA ASN A 365 -12.68 -2.44 -2.15
C ASN A 365 -13.27 -2.44 -3.57
N PHE A 366 -12.72 -1.61 -4.46
CA PHE A 366 -13.25 -1.49 -5.81
C PHE A 366 -12.20 -1.26 -6.91
N GLU A 367 -12.54 -1.68 -8.13
CA GLU A 367 -11.75 -1.45 -9.35
C GLU A 367 -12.65 -0.90 -10.48
N TYR A 368 -12.06 -0.10 -11.39
CA TYR A 368 -12.76 0.42 -12.57
C TYR A 368 -12.36 -0.29 -13.87
N PHE A 369 -13.34 -0.76 -14.63
CA PHE A 369 -13.17 -1.26 -16.00
C PHE A 369 -13.81 -0.30 -17.00
N ILE A 370 -13.00 0.33 -17.85
CA ILE A 370 -13.47 1.33 -18.82
C ILE A 370 -13.83 0.64 -20.14
N LEU A 371 -14.99 0.97 -20.70
CA LEU A 371 -15.38 0.51 -22.03
C LEU A 371 -14.45 1.15 -23.06
N SER A 372 -13.77 0.34 -23.87
CA SER A 372 -12.72 0.84 -24.77
C SER A 372 -13.24 1.79 -25.87
N ASN A 373 -14.49 1.62 -26.29
CA ASN A 373 -15.09 2.41 -27.37
C ASN A 373 -16.15 3.36 -26.83
N GLU A 374 -16.14 4.60 -27.32
CA GLU A 374 -17.22 5.54 -27.15
C GLU A 374 -18.48 5.04 -27.87
N VAL A 375 -19.64 5.22 -27.24
CA VAL A 375 -20.94 4.81 -27.77
C VAL A 375 -21.65 6.04 -28.31
N GLU A 376 -21.99 6.02 -29.60
CA GLU A 376 -22.69 7.12 -30.27
C GLU A 376 -24.14 6.74 -30.57
N ILE A 377 -25.07 7.49 -29.98
CA ILE A 377 -26.49 7.45 -30.36
C ILE A 377 -26.69 8.45 -31.48
N GLY A 378 -26.95 7.93 -32.68
CA GLY A 378 -27.21 8.74 -33.87
C GLY A 378 -28.49 9.57 -33.80
N THR A 379 -28.71 10.36 -34.83
CA THR A 379 -29.96 11.10 -35.02
C THR A 379 -31.09 10.16 -35.44
N PRO A 380 -32.34 10.46 -35.06
CA PRO A 380 -33.50 9.71 -35.55
C PRO A 380 -33.67 9.90 -37.05
N VAL A 381 -34.24 8.91 -37.73
CA VAL A 381 -34.53 8.97 -39.17
C VAL A 381 -35.89 9.57 -39.50
N GLN A 382 -36.78 9.67 -38.51
CA GLN A 382 -38.14 10.18 -38.70
C GLN A 382 -38.62 10.98 -37.49
N TYR A 383 -39.59 11.86 -37.75
CA TYR A 383 -40.34 12.52 -36.70
C TYR A 383 -41.20 11.50 -35.96
N ASP A 384 -41.22 11.56 -34.64
CA ASP A 384 -42.16 10.78 -33.83
C ASP A 384 -42.53 11.51 -32.54
N LEU A 385 -43.74 11.23 -32.06
CA LEU A 385 -44.24 11.64 -30.75
C LEU A 385 -44.81 10.40 -30.08
N ASN A 386 -44.26 10.02 -28.93
CA ASN A 386 -44.63 8.81 -28.22
C ASN A 386 -45.76 9.08 -27.22
N GLN A 387 -46.46 8.01 -26.85
CA GLN A 387 -47.38 8.03 -25.73
C GLN A 387 -46.64 8.45 -24.45
N ASN A 388 -47.21 9.40 -23.71
CA ASN A 388 -46.66 9.83 -22.43
C ASN A 388 -46.65 8.66 -21.43
N TYR A 389 -45.64 8.60 -20.57
CA TYR A 389 -45.55 7.58 -19.52
C TYR A 389 -45.17 8.22 -18.17
N PRO A 390 -45.90 7.90 -17.08
CA PRO A 390 -47.09 7.05 -17.03
C PRO A 390 -48.31 7.66 -17.75
N ASN A 391 -49.30 6.84 -18.15
CA ASN A 391 -50.61 7.31 -18.61
C ASN A 391 -51.69 6.27 -18.23
N PRO A 392 -52.63 6.57 -17.31
CA PRO A 392 -52.84 7.85 -16.62
C PRO A 392 -51.65 8.28 -15.74
N PHE A 393 -51.52 9.58 -15.46
CA PHE A 393 -50.42 10.13 -14.65
C PHE A 393 -50.89 11.00 -13.48
N ASN A 394 -50.09 11.07 -12.42
CA ASN A 394 -50.29 11.92 -11.24
C ASN A 394 -48.94 12.22 -10.51
N PRO A 395 -48.54 13.48 -10.31
CA PRO A 395 -48.92 14.67 -11.06
C PRO A 395 -48.05 14.85 -12.31
N THR A 396 -46.96 14.11 -12.49
CA THR A 396 -45.99 14.30 -13.59
C THR A 396 -45.99 13.15 -14.59
N THR A 397 -45.64 13.46 -15.83
CA THR A 397 -45.41 12.48 -16.90
C THR A 397 -44.24 12.89 -17.77
N LYS A 398 -43.60 11.93 -18.44
CA LYS A 398 -42.62 12.20 -19.50
C LYS A 398 -43.25 12.00 -20.88
N ILE A 399 -42.88 12.86 -21.82
CA ILE A 399 -43.29 12.79 -23.23
C ILE A 399 -42.02 12.71 -24.05
N ASN A 400 -41.84 11.58 -24.74
CA ASN A 400 -40.69 11.35 -25.61
C ASN A 400 -41.06 11.70 -27.05
N PHE A 401 -40.13 12.32 -27.78
CA PHE A 401 -40.29 12.64 -29.19
C PHE A 401 -38.94 12.65 -29.91
N SER A 402 -38.98 12.57 -31.23
CA SER A 402 -37.79 12.59 -32.08
C SER A 402 -37.97 13.54 -33.25
N ILE A 403 -36.91 14.24 -33.63
CA ILE A 403 -36.87 15.08 -34.84
C ILE A 403 -35.62 14.73 -35.67
N PRO A 404 -35.76 14.40 -36.97
CA PRO A 404 -34.63 14.02 -37.82
C PRO A 404 -33.83 15.21 -38.34
N GLU A 405 -34.37 16.43 -38.23
CA GLU A 405 -33.79 17.66 -38.76
C GLU A 405 -33.91 18.80 -37.75
N ASP A 406 -33.01 19.77 -37.84
CA ASP A 406 -32.98 20.95 -37.01
C ASP A 406 -34.18 21.87 -37.30
N GLY A 407 -34.85 22.36 -36.26
CA GLY A 407 -36.01 23.22 -36.44
C GLY A 407 -36.70 23.65 -35.15
N VAL A 408 -37.72 24.50 -35.28
CA VAL A 408 -38.57 24.90 -34.15
C VAL A 408 -39.55 23.78 -33.84
N VAL A 409 -39.55 23.32 -32.59
CA VAL A 409 -40.47 22.32 -32.07
C VAL A 409 -41.43 23.00 -31.09
N SER A 410 -42.72 22.85 -31.34
CA SER A 410 -43.82 23.29 -30.47
C SER A 410 -44.51 22.06 -29.89
N LEU A 411 -44.51 21.93 -28.56
CA LEU A 411 -45.22 20.88 -27.83
C LEU A 411 -46.20 21.53 -26.86
N LYS A 412 -47.50 21.39 -27.14
CA LYS A 412 -48.57 22.12 -26.47
C LYS A 412 -49.67 21.18 -26.00
N VAL A 413 -50.38 21.56 -24.95
CA VAL A 413 -51.46 20.80 -24.32
C VAL A 413 -52.79 21.52 -24.52
N TYR A 414 -53.83 20.75 -24.84
CA TYR A 414 -55.18 21.19 -25.13
C TYR A 414 -56.20 20.42 -24.27
N ASP A 415 -57.28 21.09 -23.89
CA ASP A 415 -58.43 20.44 -23.25
C ASP A 415 -59.38 19.79 -24.28
N ASN A 416 -60.47 19.21 -23.81
CA ASN A 416 -61.48 18.56 -24.65
C ASN A 416 -62.25 19.50 -25.60
N SER A 417 -62.20 20.81 -25.36
CA SER A 417 -62.78 21.83 -26.24
C SER A 417 -61.81 22.32 -27.31
N GLY A 418 -60.56 21.84 -27.29
CA GLY A 418 -59.50 22.28 -28.20
C GLY A 418 -58.82 23.58 -27.75
N LYS A 419 -59.09 24.07 -26.53
CA LYS A 419 -58.42 25.25 -25.98
C LYS A 419 -57.02 24.86 -25.51
N GLU A 420 -56.02 25.66 -25.90
CA GLU A 420 -54.64 25.53 -25.38
C GLU A 420 -54.62 25.84 -23.89
N VAL A 421 -54.14 24.90 -23.07
CA VAL A 421 -54.10 25.03 -21.61
C VAL A 421 -52.69 25.02 -21.04
N ALA A 422 -51.69 24.57 -21.81
CA ALA A 422 -50.28 24.70 -21.44
C ALA A 422 -49.36 24.62 -22.67
N VAL A 423 -48.20 25.25 -22.58
CA VAL A 423 -47.08 25.07 -23.52
C VAL A 423 -45.98 24.35 -22.76
N ILE A 424 -45.57 23.17 -23.23
CA ILE A 424 -44.47 22.40 -22.62
C ILE A 424 -43.14 22.94 -23.12
N LEU A 425 -43.04 23.15 -24.44
CA LEU A 425 -41.91 23.83 -25.07
C LEU A 425 -42.33 24.44 -26.41
N ASN A 426 -41.61 25.48 -26.82
CA ASN A 426 -41.74 26.11 -28.14
C ASN A 426 -40.41 26.79 -28.49
N GLU A 427 -39.45 26.00 -28.94
CA GLU A 427 -38.06 26.45 -29.11
C GLU A 427 -37.36 25.72 -30.25
N PHE A 428 -36.22 26.26 -30.69
CA PHE A 428 -35.35 25.60 -31.67
C PHE A 428 -34.66 24.39 -31.04
N LYS A 429 -34.66 23.26 -31.74
CA LYS A 429 -34.00 22.01 -31.36
C LYS A 429 -33.22 21.47 -32.57
N SER A 430 -32.04 20.90 -32.32
CA SER A 430 -31.28 20.17 -33.35
C SER A 430 -31.84 18.75 -33.55
N ALA A 431 -31.48 18.08 -34.63
CA ALA A 431 -31.84 16.69 -34.87
C ALA A 431 -31.49 15.80 -33.66
N GLY A 432 -32.46 15.04 -33.14
CA GLY A 432 -32.23 14.18 -32.00
C GLY A 432 -33.46 13.57 -31.33
N TYR A 433 -33.18 12.70 -30.35
CA TYR A 433 -34.18 12.16 -29.41
C TYR A 433 -34.30 13.04 -28.16
N TYR A 434 -35.54 13.36 -27.77
CA TYR A 434 -35.86 14.26 -26.69
C TYR A 434 -36.88 13.67 -25.71
N SER A 435 -36.81 14.12 -24.46
CA SER A 435 -37.80 13.83 -23.42
C SER A 435 -38.17 15.14 -22.71
N ALA A 436 -39.46 15.47 -22.69
CA ALA A 436 -39.98 16.62 -21.95
C ALA A 436 -40.80 16.13 -20.75
N GLU A 437 -40.52 16.67 -19.57
CA GLU A 437 -41.35 16.45 -18.40
C GLU A 437 -42.53 17.43 -18.40
N PHE A 438 -43.74 16.91 -18.17
CA PHE A 438 -44.93 17.72 -18.02
C PHE A 438 -45.48 17.60 -16.59
N ARG A 439 -45.57 18.76 -15.92
CA ARG A 439 -46.25 18.92 -14.64
C ARG A 439 -47.37 19.97 -14.79
N PRO A 440 -48.64 19.55 -14.89
CA PRO A 440 -49.76 20.45 -15.04
C PRO A 440 -49.97 21.28 -13.77
N VAL A 441 -50.00 22.60 -13.94
CA VAL A 441 -50.36 23.56 -12.89
C VAL A 441 -51.81 23.97 -13.13
N ASN A 442 -52.65 23.86 -12.10
CA ASN A 442 -54.07 24.26 -12.15
C ASN A 442 -54.98 23.53 -13.16
N LEU A 443 -54.61 22.34 -13.63
CA LEU A 443 -55.52 21.47 -14.40
C LEU A 443 -56.26 20.49 -13.48
N SER A 444 -57.53 20.21 -13.79
CA SER A 444 -58.37 19.22 -13.10
C SER A 444 -58.08 17.80 -13.62
N SER A 445 -58.49 16.77 -12.88
CA SER A 445 -58.50 15.40 -13.43
C SER A 445 -59.34 15.37 -14.71
N GLY A 446 -58.87 14.69 -15.74
CA GLY A 446 -59.56 14.68 -17.03
C GLY A 446 -58.70 14.20 -18.19
N ILE A 447 -59.30 14.23 -19.37
CA ILE A 447 -58.65 13.91 -20.64
C ILE A 447 -58.10 15.20 -21.24
N TYR A 448 -56.82 15.15 -21.63
CA TYR A 448 -56.12 16.21 -22.33
C TYR A 448 -55.49 15.64 -23.60
N TYR A 449 -55.17 16.52 -24.53
CA TYR A 449 -54.45 16.19 -25.75
C TYR A 449 -53.16 16.98 -25.81
N TYR A 450 -52.06 16.37 -26.21
CA TYR A 450 -50.83 17.09 -26.50
C TYR A 450 -50.51 16.98 -27.98
N LYS A 451 -50.13 18.11 -28.58
CA LYS A 451 -49.78 18.25 -29.99
C LYS A 451 -48.32 18.64 -30.11
N MET A 452 -47.59 17.93 -30.94
CA MET A 452 -46.27 18.31 -31.40
C MET A 452 -46.37 18.84 -32.83
N GLU A 453 -45.71 19.97 -33.09
CA GLU A 453 -45.49 20.54 -34.42
C GLU A 453 -43.99 20.79 -34.61
N ALA A 454 -43.42 20.26 -35.70
CA ALA A 454 -42.03 20.47 -36.09
C ALA A 454 -41.91 20.40 -37.63
N GLY A 455 -41.57 21.53 -38.27
CA GLY A 455 -41.63 21.62 -39.73
C GLY A 455 -43.03 21.29 -40.27
N ASN A 456 -43.12 20.27 -41.13
CA ASN A 456 -44.39 19.77 -41.69
C ASN A 456 -45.03 18.65 -40.84
N PHE A 457 -44.37 18.20 -39.77
CA PHE A 457 -44.89 17.13 -38.92
C PHE A 457 -45.86 17.67 -37.88
N VAL A 458 -47.04 17.06 -37.80
CA VAL A 458 -48.04 17.32 -36.75
C VAL A 458 -48.55 15.98 -36.22
N LYS A 459 -48.42 15.76 -34.90
CA LYS A 459 -48.97 14.56 -34.24
C LYS A 459 -49.63 14.94 -32.93
N VAL A 460 -50.82 14.38 -32.69
CA VAL A 460 -51.63 14.61 -31.49
C VAL A 460 -51.82 13.29 -30.78
N LEU A 461 -51.62 13.26 -29.47
CA LEU A 461 -51.86 12.11 -28.61
C LEU A 461 -52.68 12.49 -27.38
N LYS A 462 -53.40 11.50 -26.84
CA LYS A 462 -54.28 11.66 -25.68
C LYS A 462 -53.52 11.30 -24.41
N MET A 463 -53.70 12.09 -23.35
CA MET A 463 -53.22 11.78 -22.00
C MET A 463 -54.34 11.93 -20.97
N ILE A 464 -54.23 11.19 -19.88
CA ILE A 464 -55.22 11.18 -18.79
C ILE A 464 -54.53 11.65 -17.51
N LEU A 465 -54.95 12.81 -17.00
CA LEU A 465 -54.52 13.33 -15.71
C LEU A 465 -55.47 12.81 -14.63
N VAL A 466 -54.90 12.20 -13.58
CA VAL A 466 -55.61 11.82 -12.36
C VAL A 466 -54.99 12.62 -11.22
N LYS A 467 -55.79 13.38 -10.47
CA LYS A 467 -55.38 14.00 -9.21
C LYS A 467 -55.84 13.17 -8.03
#